data_AF-A0A0V0GD12-F1
#
_entry.id   AF-A0A0V0GD12-F1
#
_cell.length_a   1.000
_cell.length_b   1.000
_cell.length_c   1.000
_cell.angle_alpha   90.00
_cell.angle_beta   90.00
_cell.angle_gamma   90.00
#
_symmetry.space_group_name_H-M   'P 1'
#
loop_
_entity.id
_entity.type
_entity.pdbx_description
1 polymer ?
#
loop_
_entity_poly.entity_id
_entity_poly.type
_entity_poly.pdbx_seq_one_letter_code
_entity_poly.pdbx_strand_id
1 'polypeptide(L)'
;GSSCDQDSLVYRYGDTDSGLGRATPPRRVPSPSGPGSLPATHHRRLQPGMGRYDIADNVSDAGSDYTGPRLYRQPATKSNKGIVLNAVEYCVFPGAVNKEAKQRVIEEMNRSEAKHFLVLFRDAGCQFRALYAYYPETEEVLKLYGTGPKQVSDRMFDKFFKYNSGGKCFSQVHTKHLTVTIDAFTIHNSLWQGKKVNLPNKRDMTLVI
;
A
#
# COMPACT_ATOMS: atom_id res chain seq x y z
N GLY A 1 -20.54 21.63 -70.27
CA GLY A 1 -21.21 22.91 -69.97
C GLY A 1 -21.22 23.06 -68.46
N SER A 2 -20.44 24.01 -67.94
CA SER A 2 -20.86 25.38 -67.54
C SER A 2 -21.59 25.33 -66.18
N SER A 3 -20.99 25.73 -65.05
CA SER A 3 -20.51 27.06 -64.59
C SER A 3 -21.63 28.02 -64.19
N CYS A 4 -21.69 28.31 -62.88
CA CYS A 4 -21.96 29.58 -62.18
C CYS A 4 -22.09 29.23 -60.67
N ASP A 5 -21.16 29.52 -59.74
CA ASP A 5 -20.58 30.78 -59.23
C ASP A 5 -21.51 31.64 -58.35
N GLN A 6 -21.15 31.72 -57.06
CA GLN A 6 -21.32 32.79 -56.05
C GLN A 6 -20.63 32.28 -54.75
N ASP A 7 -19.42 32.68 -54.31
CA ASP A 7 -18.87 34.02 -53.98
C ASP A 7 -19.72 34.69 -52.88
N SER A 8 -19.29 35.21 -51.73
CA SER A 8 -18.05 35.41 -50.94
C SER A 8 -18.53 35.82 -49.52
N LEU A 9 -17.79 35.77 -48.41
CA LEU A 9 -16.75 36.74 -48.05
C LEU A 9 -16.10 36.31 -46.73
N VAL A 10 -14.78 36.21 -46.81
CA VAL A 10 -13.82 36.12 -45.72
C VAL A 10 -13.58 37.55 -45.22
N TYR A 11 -13.79 37.84 -43.93
CA TYR A 11 -13.16 38.98 -43.29
C TYR A 11 -12.02 38.49 -42.40
N ARG A 12 -10.81 38.55 -42.99
CA ARG A 12 -9.56 38.62 -42.25
C ARG A 12 -9.44 40.03 -41.67
N TYR A 13 -9.08 40.12 -40.40
CA TYR A 13 -8.33 41.26 -39.88
C TYR A 13 -6.86 40.81 -39.78
N GLY A 14 -6.00 41.33 -40.66
CA GLY A 14 -4.59 41.54 -40.34
C GLY A 14 -4.46 42.92 -39.70
N ASP A 15 -3.33 43.39 -39.19
CA ASP A 15 -1.99 42.90 -38.93
C ASP A 15 -1.36 44.01 -38.05
N THR A 16 -0.09 43.88 -37.67
CA THR A 16 0.77 44.86 -36.95
C THR A 16 0.54 44.92 -35.43
N ASP A 17 1.53 44.94 -34.54
CA ASP A 17 2.97 45.10 -34.68
C ASP A 17 3.69 44.54 -33.44
N SER A 18 4.91 44.10 -33.71
CA SER A 18 6.08 43.86 -32.89
C SER A 18 6.20 44.69 -31.60
N GLY A 19 6.66 44.09 -30.50
CA GLY A 19 6.98 44.86 -29.28
C GLY A 19 7.52 44.07 -28.10
N LEU A 20 8.85 44.03 -28.01
CA LEU A 20 9.70 43.58 -26.90
C LEU A 20 9.16 43.91 -25.49
N GLY A 21 9.31 42.97 -24.54
CA GLY A 21 9.26 43.33 -23.11
C GLY A 21 8.87 42.23 -22.12
N ARG A 22 9.52 41.05 -22.12
CA ARG A 22 9.37 40.08 -21.02
C ARG A 22 10.57 40.16 -20.07
N ALA A 23 10.61 41.23 -19.29
CA ALA A 23 11.46 41.37 -18.13
C ALA A 23 10.60 41.46 -16.86
N THR A 24 11.07 40.80 -15.80
CA THR A 24 10.59 40.74 -14.40
C THR A 24 9.62 39.61 -13.99
N PRO A 25 10.12 38.67 -13.18
CA PRO A 25 9.37 38.03 -12.09
C PRO A 25 9.63 38.80 -10.77
N PRO A 26 8.65 39.10 -9.91
CA PRO A 26 8.95 39.61 -8.58
C PRO A 26 8.94 38.50 -7.50
N ARG A 27 10.08 38.44 -6.81
CA ARG A 27 10.30 38.12 -5.40
C ARG A 27 9.89 36.74 -4.87
N ARG A 28 10.87 35.82 -4.91
CA ARG A 28 11.16 34.95 -3.75
C ARG A 28 11.77 35.80 -2.62
N VAL A 29 11.26 35.59 -1.41
CA VAL A 29 11.76 36.14 -0.15
C VAL A 29 13.21 35.69 0.13
N PRO A 30 14.13 36.57 0.57
CA PRO A 30 15.42 36.17 1.11
C PRO A 30 15.31 35.87 2.61
N SER A 31 15.74 34.68 3.02
CA SER A 31 16.05 34.34 4.41
C SER A 31 17.25 35.16 4.91
N PRO A 32 17.20 35.81 6.08
CA PRO A 32 18.39 36.40 6.68
C PRO A 32 19.18 35.34 7.47
N SER A 33 20.37 35.01 6.97
CA SER A 33 21.44 34.42 7.75
C SER A 33 22.05 35.51 8.64
N GLY A 34 21.83 35.43 9.96
CA GLY A 34 22.48 36.30 10.94
C GLY A 34 23.74 35.64 11.51
N PRO A 35 24.87 36.36 11.66
CA PRO A 35 26.01 35.94 12.46
C PRO A 35 25.92 36.53 13.87
N GLY A 36 26.07 35.71 14.91
CA GLY A 36 26.22 36.16 16.30
C GLY A 36 26.58 34.96 17.18
N SER A 37 27.85 34.68 17.45
CA SER A 37 28.69 35.32 18.49
C SER A 37 28.13 35.10 19.90
N LEU A 38 28.43 33.96 20.51
CA LEU A 38 28.29 33.73 21.96
C LEU A 38 29.62 34.07 22.64
N PRO A 39 29.65 34.88 23.71
CA PRO A 39 30.88 35.15 24.44
C PRO A 39 31.18 34.03 25.45
N ALA A 40 32.46 33.67 25.50
CA ALA A 40 33.06 32.94 26.60
C ALA A 40 33.22 33.88 27.80
N THR A 41 32.76 33.46 28.98
CA THR A 41 33.06 34.14 30.24
C THR A 41 33.77 33.18 31.18
N HIS A 42 35.07 33.41 31.33
CA HIS A 42 35.92 32.85 32.37
C HIS A 42 35.49 33.36 33.75
N HIS A 43 35.38 32.47 34.73
CA HIS A 43 35.85 32.76 36.08
C HIS A 43 36.76 31.64 36.58
N ARG A 44 38.02 32.02 36.81
CA ARG A 44 39.06 31.26 37.50
C ARG A 44 38.71 31.12 38.98
N ARG A 45 39.09 30.00 39.61
CA ARG A 45 40.00 30.01 40.76
C ARG A 45 40.53 28.60 41.10
N LEU A 46 41.83 28.58 41.42
CA LEU A 46 42.64 27.43 41.83
C LEU A 46 42.41 27.05 43.31
N GLN A 47 42.50 25.77 43.68
CA GLN A 47 43.68 25.19 44.36
C GLN A 47 43.54 23.69 44.73
N PRO A 48 44.66 22.94 44.83
CA PRO A 48 44.71 21.51 45.19
C PRO A 48 45.23 21.22 46.62
N GLY A 49 44.73 20.13 47.22
CA GLY A 49 45.47 19.28 48.18
C GLY A 49 45.30 19.51 49.68
N MET A 50 44.65 18.57 50.38
CA MET A 50 45.18 17.75 51.50
C MET A 50 44.04 17.01 52.20
N GLY A 51 44.26 15.73 52.49
CA GLY A 51 43.21 14.79 52.89
C GLY A 51 42.81 14.80 54.37
N ARG A 52 41.71 14.10 54.65
CA ARG A 52 41.55 13.27 55.85
C ARG A 52 40.47 12.21 55.59
N TYR A 53 40.81 11.04 56.08
CA TYR A 53 40.13 9.75 56.08
C TYR A 53 39.02 9.79 57.13
N ASP A 54 37.80 9.41 56.75
CA ASP A 54 36.82 8.82 57.66
C ASP A 54 36.02 7.76 56.87
N ILE A 55 36.00 6.57 57.45
CA ILE A 55 35.42 5.33 56.96
C ILE A 55 33.92 5.34 57.26
N ALA A 56 33.07 5.10 56.27
CA ALA A 56 31.74 4.52 56.45
C ALA A 56 31.21 3.92 55.14
N ASP A 57 30.77 2.68 55.27
CA ASP A 57 30.21 1.71 54.33
C ASP A 57 29.29 2.24 53.21
N ASN A 58 29.45 1.70 51.99
CA ASN A 58 28.50 0.72 51.41
C ASN A 58 28.98 0.22 50.04
N VAL A 59 29.00 -1.11 49.88
CA VAL A 59 29.33 -1.85 48.65
C VAL A 59 28.20 -1.71 47.64
N SER A 60 28.49 -1.31 46.40
CA SER A 60 27.72 -1.62 45.17
C SER A 60 28.57 -1.20 43.97
N ASP A 61 29.43 -2.08 43.47
CA ASP A 61 29.16 -3.03 42.38
C ASP A 61 29.56 -2.44 41.01
N ALA A 62 30.40 -3.21 40.33
CA ALA A 62 31.04 -2.90 39.07
C ALA A 62 30.23 -3.52 37.95
N GLY A 63 29.81 -2.74 36.95
CA GLY A 63 29.16 -3.33 35.78
C GLY A 63 28.63 -2.29 34.81
N SER A 64 29.27 -2.20 33.65
CA SER A 64 28.74 -1.50 32.49
C SER A 64 27.55 -2.26 31.90
N ASP A 65 26.32 -1.85 32.19
CA ASP A 65 25.14 -2.38 31.51
C ASP A 65 24.40 -1.27 30.74
N TYR A 66 24.71 -1.23 29.44
CA TYR A 66 23.99 -0.44 28.44
C TYR A 66 22.50 -0.82 28.42
N THR A 67 21.65 0.02 29.02
CA THR A 67 20.19 -0.10 29.01
C THR A 67 19.56 0.62 27.80
N GLY A 68 20.03 0.29 26.59
CA GLY A 68 19.35 0.71 25.37
C GLY A 68 18.02 -0.05 25.21
N PRO A 69 16.86 0.63 25.07
CA PRO A 69 15.61 -0.07 24.81
C PRO A 69 15.68 -0.80 23.48
N ARG A 70 15.47 -2.11 23.50
CA ARG A 70 15.29 -2.94 22.30
C ARG A 70 14.09 -2.39 21.51
N LEU A 71 14.34 -1.73 20.38
CA LEU A 71 13.31 -1.24 19.44
C LEU A 71 12.62 -2.38 18.66
N TYR A 72 12.47 -3.56 19.24
CA TYR A 72 11.58 -4.57 18.68
C TYR A 72 10.15 -4.24 19.10
N ARG A 73 9.55 -3.29 18.39
CA ARG A 73 8.11 -3.14 18.41
C ARG A 73 7.57 -4.36 17.65
N GLN A 74 7.02 -5.32 18.39
CA GLN A 74 6.25 -6.41 17.80
C GLN A 74 5.30 -5.81 16.76
N PRO A 75 5.26 -6.31 15.50
CA PRO A 75 4.35 -5.78 14.50
C PRO A 75 2.95 -5.87 15.07
N ALA A 76 2.39 -4.74 15.51
CA ALA A 76 1.03 -4.70 15.99
C ALA A 76 0.17 -5.15 14.81
N THR A 77 -0.50 -6.29 14.96
CA THR A 77 -1.46 -6.82 14.00
C THR A 77 -2.70 -5.93 14.01
N LYS A 78 -2.50 -4.69 13.53
CA LYS A 78 -3.56 -3.72 13.31
C LYS A 78 -4.42 -4.25 12.17
N SER A 79 -5.74 -4.28 12.39
CA SER A 79 -6.68 -4.69 11.35
C SER A 79 -6.53 -3.83 10.10
N ASN A 80 -6.61 -4.46 8.92
CA ASN A 80 -6.63 -3.75 7.63
C ASN A 80 -8.07 -3.48 7.15
N LYS A 81 -9.11 -3.75 7.96
CA LYS A 81 -10.52 -3.62 7.58
C LYS A 81 -10.85 -2.25 7.00
N GLY A 82 -10.40 -1.16 7.63
CA GLY A 82 -10.63 0.20 7.13
C GLY A 82 -9.93 0.50 5.80
N ILE A 83 -8.75 -0.10 5.57
CA ILE A 83 -7.99 0.04 4.32
C ILE A 83 -8.76 -0.65 3.19
N VAL A 84 -9.20 -1.89 3.43
CA VAL A 84 -9.94 -2.68 2.45
C VAL A 84 -11.31 -2.06 2.15
N LEU A 85 -12.03 -1.51 3.13
CA LEU A 85 -13.29 -0.80 2.90
C LEU A 85 -13.12 0.39 1.93
N ASN A 86 -12.07 1.19 2.13
CA ASN A 86 -11.76 2.29 1.22
C ASN A 86 -11.43 1.78 -0.19
N ALA A 87 -10.65 0.70 -0.30
CA ALA A 87 -10.34 0.12 -1.59
C ALA A 87 -11.59 -0.42 -2.30
N VAL A 88 -12.48 -1.09 -1.57
CA VAL A 88 -13.74 -1.63 -2.10
C VAL A 88 -14.62 -0.51 -2.67
N GLU A 89 -14.67 0.64 -1.99
CA GLU A 89 -15.44 1.80 -2.41
C GLU A 89 -14.87 2.52 -3.65
N TYR A 90 -13.57 2.77 -3.68
CA TYR A 90 -12.98 3.64 -4.70
C TYR A 90 -12.31 2.91 -5.85
N CYS A 91 -11.87 1.66 -5.66
CA CYS A 91 -11.09 0.91 -6.66
C CYS A 91 -11.81 -0.31 -7.19
N VAL A 92 -12.45 -1.08 -6.31
CA VAL A 92 -13.03 -2.38 -6.68
C VAL A 92 -14.41 -2.21 -7.32
N PHE A 93 -15.25 -1.34 -6.77
CA PHE A 93 -16.59 -1.05 -7.27
C PHE A 93 -16.80 0.45 -7.48
N PRO A 94 -16.16 1.04 -8.50
CA PRO A 94 -16.36 2.46 -8.80
C PRO A 94 -17.79 2.69 -9.30
N GLY A 95 -18.40 3.80 -8.83
CA GLY A 95 -19.71 4.25 -9.29
C GLY A 95 -20.90 3.47 -8.73
N ALA A 96 -22.10 3.79 -9.24
CA ALA A 96 -23.36 3.26 -8.71
C ALA A 96 -23.76 1.90 -9.30
N VAL A 97 -23.22 1.52 -10.46
CA VAL A 97 -23.61 0.29 -11.19
C VAL A 97 -23.39 -0.99 -10.38
N ASN A 98 -22.39 -0.99 -9.49
CA ASN A 98 -22.03 -2.14 -8.66
C ASN A 98 -22.40 -1.95 -7.18
N LYS A 99 -23.33 -1.03 -6.86
CA LYS A 99 -23.68 -0.70 -5.47
C LYS A 99 -24.17 -1.92 -4.67
N GLU A 100 -24.93 -2.80 -5.30
CA GLU A 100 -25.42 -4.04 -4.65
C GLU A 100 -24.26 -4.99 -4.30
N ALA A 101 -23.35 -5.24 -5.24
CA ALA A 101 -22.18 -6.08 -5.00
C ALA A 101 -21.27 -5.49 -3.91
N LYS A 102 -21.05 -4.16 -3.94
CA LYS A 102 -20.33 -3.42 -2.89
C LYS A 102 -20.98 -3.66 -1.53
N GLN A 103 -22.29 -3.50 -1.44
CA GLN A 103 -23.03 -3.67 -0.19
C GLN A 103 -22.89 -5.10 0.37
N ARG A 104 -23.01 -6.12 -0.48
CA ARG A 104 -22.80 -7.53 -0.09
C ARG A 104 -21.39 -7.77 0.47
N VAL A 105 -20.36 -7.22 -0.18
CA VAL A 105 -18.97 -7.35 0.29
C VAL A 105 -18.78 -6.68 1.65
N ILE A 106 -19.34 -5.47 1.85
CA ILE A 106 -19.26 -4.76 3.13
C ILE A 106 -20.00 -5.52 4.23
N GLU A 107 -21.17 -6.10 3.94
CA GLU A 107 -21.92 -6.94 4.87
C GLU A 107 -21.13 -8.16 5.32
N GLU A 108 -20.50 -8.89 4.39
CA GLU A 108 -19.66 -10.05 4.74
C GLU A 108 -18.41 -9.65 5.55
N MET A 109 -17.79 -8.50 5.25
CA MET A 109 -16.70 -7.94 6.08
C MET A 109 -17.15 -7.52 7.48
N ASN A 110 -18.43 -7.15 7.65
CA ASN A 110 -19.00 -6.79 8.94
C ASN A 110 -19.47 -7.99 9.74
N ARG A 111 -19.93 -9.05 9.07
CA ARG A 111 -20.26 -10.33 9.70
C ARG A 111 -19.02 -11.10 10.14
N SER A 112 -17.91 -10.97 9.40
CA SER A 112 -16.65 -11.62 9.74
C SER A 112 -15.91 -10.89 10.86
N GLU A 113 -15.42 -11.64 11.84
CA GLU A 113 -14.54 -11.16 12.93
C GLU A 113 -13.06 -11.16 12.54
N ALA A 114 -12.73 -11.44 11.28
CA ALA A 114 -11.35 -11.47 10.80
C ALA A 114 -10.68 -10.09 10.93
N LYS A 115 -9.40 -10.09 11.31
CA LYS A 115 -8.59 -8.86 11.42
C LYS A 115 -8.05 -8.42 10.07
N HIS A 116 -7.66 -9.39 9.24
CA HIS A 116 -7.07 -9.17 7.92
C HIS A 116 -7.98 -9.68 6.82
N PHE A 117 -8.24 -8.83 5.83
CA PHE A 117 -9.03 -9.14 4.65
C PHE A 117 -8.16 -8.99 3.40
N LEU A 118 -8.44 -9.81 2.40
CA LEU A 118 -7.74 -9.80 1.13
C LEU A 118 -8.73 -9.81 -0.04
N VAL A 119 -8.44 -9.03 -1.07
CA VAL A 119 -9.21 -9.05 -2.32
C VAL A 119 -8.50 -9.93 -3.34
N LEU A 120 -9.25 -10.87 -3.95
CA LEU A 120 -8.78 -11.61 -5.11
C LEU A 120 -9.12 -10.85 -6.39
N PHE A 121 -8.09 -10.53 -7.15
CA PHE A 121 -8.21 -10.01 -8.51
C PHE A 121 -8.06 -11.10 -9.55
N ARG A 122 -8.68 -10.88 -10.72
CA ARG A 122 -8.49 -11.74 -11.89
C ARG A 122 -7.08 -11.62 -12.44
N ASP A 123 -6.60 -10.39 -12.55
CA ASP A 123 -5.37 -9.99 -13.22
C ASP A 123 -4.93 -8.59 -12.72
N ALA A 124 -3.91 -8.02 -13.34
CA ALA A 124 -3.41 -6.67 -13.01
C ALA A 124 -4.44 -5.55 -13.27
N GLY A 125 -5.52 -5.84 -14.00
CA GLY A 125 -6.64 -4.92 -14.20
C GLY A 125 -7.50 -4.70 -12.95
N CYS A 126 -7.13 -5.28 -11.80
CA CYS A 126 -7.83 -5.13 -10.52
C CYS A 126 -9.32 -5.53 -10.60
N GLN A 127 -9.66 -6.45 -11.50
CA GLN A 127 -11.03 -6.93 -11.62
C GLN A 127 -11.36 -7.85 -10.45
N PHE A 128 -12.32 -7.44 -9.63
CA PHE A 128 -12.79 -8.21 -8.49
C PHE A 128 -13.22 -9.63 -8.88
N ARG A 129 -12.88 -10.60 -8.03
CA ARG A 129 -13.38 -11.98 -8.12
C ARG A 129 -13.99 -12.45 -6.82
N ALA A 130 -13.28 -12.23 -5.71
CA ALA A 130 -13.70 -12.72 -4.40
C ALA A 130 -13.05 -11.93 -3.26
N LEU A 131 -13.68 -12.01 -2.08
CA LEU A 131 -13.17 -11.52 -0.81
C LEU A 131 -12.73 -12.72 0.04
N TYR A 132 -11.58 -12.59 0.69
CA TYR A 132 -11.01 -13.58 1.59
C TYR A 132 -10.72 -12.98 2.97
N ALA A 133 -10.82 -13.80 4.01
CA ALA A 133 -10.27 -13.56 5.33
C ALA A 133 -8.89 -14.20 5.42
N TYR A 134 -7.93 -13.49 6.03
CA TYR A 134 -6.59 -13.98 6.30
C TYR A 134 -6.35 -14.10 7.79
N TYR A 135 -5.88 -15.28 8.22
CA TYR A 135 -5.51 -15.57 9.59
C TYR A 135 -3.99 -15.75 9.66
N PRO A 136 -3.22 -14.71 10.04
CA PRO A 136 -1.76 -14.79 10.05
C PRO A 136 -1.19 -15.79 11.07
N GLU A 137 -2.01 -16.23 12.03
CA GLU A 137 -1.62 -17.21 13.06
C GLU A 137 -1.60 -18.64 12.51
N THR A 138 -2.53 -18.97 11.61
CA THR A 138 -2.63 -20.29 10.97
C THR A 138 -2.19 -20.29 9.51
N GLU A 139 -1.83 -19.12 8.99
CA GLU A 139 -1.52 -18.85 7.57
C GLU A 139 -2.66 -19.27 6.62
N GLU A 140 -3.90 -19.24 7.11
CA GLU A 140 -5.08 -19.64 6.33
C GLU A 140 -5.75 -18.47 5.62
N VAL A 141 -6.09 -18.69 4.35
CA VAL A 141 -6.84 -17.74 3.53
C VAL A 141 -8.16 -18.37 3.11
N LEU A 142 -9.25 -17.93 3.73
CA LEU A 142 -10.59 -18.51 3.59
C LEU A 142 -11.52 -17.58 2.82
N LYS A 143 -12.25 -18.13 1.85
CA LYS A 143 -13.17 -17.35 1.03
C LYS A 143 -14.39 -16.92 1.84
N LEU A 144 -14.67 -15.62 1.86
CA LEU A 144 -15.89 -15.05 2.42
C LEU A 144 -16.97 -14.86 1.36
N TYR A 145 -16.62 -14.31 0.20
CA TYR A 145 -17.59 -13.96 -0.84
C TYR A 145 -16.99 -14.06 -2.24
N GLY A 146 -17.83 -14.32 -3.25
CA GLY A 146 -17.46 -14.29 -4.67
C GLY A 146 -16.98 -15.63 -5.26
N THR A 147 -16.33 -15.53 -6.41
CA THR A 147 -15.93 -16.68 -7.24
C THR A 147 -14.44 -16.95 -7.12
N GLY A 148 -14.09 -18.12 -6.59
CA GLY A 148 -12.72 -18.55 -6.34
C GLY A 148 -12.68 -19.82 -5.48
N PRO A 149 -11.49 -20.42 -5.31
CA PRO A 149 -11.30 -21.59 -4.45
C PRO A 149 -11.69 -21.28 -3.00
N LYS A 150 -12.19 -22.29 -2.27
CA LYS A 150 -12.66 -22.12 -0.88
C LYS A 150 -11.52 -21.69 0.07
N GLN A 151 -10.34 -22.25 -0.14
CA GLN A 151 -9.12 -21.93 0.56
C GLN A 151 -8.00 -21.70 -0.45
N VAL A 152 -7.10 -20.76 -0.17
CA VAL A 152 -5.93 -20.46 -1.00
C VAL A 152 -4.68 -20.86 -0.22
N SER A 153 -3.79 -21.62 -0.85
CA SER A 153 -2.48 -21.96 -0.29
C SER A 153 -1.38 -21.13 -0.95
N ASP A 154 -0.20 -21.07 -0.31
CA ASP A 154 0.92 -20.24 -0.77
C ASP A 154 1.32 -20.48 -2.24
N ARG A 155 1.24 -21.74 -2.69
CA ARG A 155 1.55 -22.15 -4.08
C ARG A 155 0.55 -21.66 -5.13
N MET A 156 -0.62 -21.17 -4.72
CA MET A 156 -1.64 -20.69 -5.63
C MET A 156 -1.46 -19.21 -5.98
N PHE A 157 -0.75 -18.44 -5.14
CA PHE A 157 -0.52 -17.02 -5.35
C PHE A 157 0.38 -16.78 -6.57
N ASP A 158 0.07 -15.73 -7.33
CA ASP A 158 0.87 -15.27 -8.46
C ASP A 158 1.52 -13.92 -8.14
N LYS A 159 0.70 -12.91 -7.83
CA LYS A 159 1.17 -11.56 -7.48
C LYS A 159 0.42 -11.00 -6.29
N PHE A 160 1.12 -10.16 -5.52
CA PHE A 160 0.60 -9.47 -4.36
C PHE A 160 0.49 -7.97 -4.61
N PHE A 161 -0.48 -7.34 -3.96
CA PHE A 161 -0.79 -5.94 -4.11
C PHE A 161 -1.07 -5.30 -2.75
N LYS A 162 -0.63 -4.06 -2.60
CA LYS A 162 -0.92 -3.21 -1.44
C LYS A 162 -1.77 -2.04 -1.89
N TYR A 163 -2.75 -1.68 -1.08
CA TYR A 163 -3.59 -0.52 -1.35
C TYR A 163 -2.90 0.77 -0.88
N ASN A 164 -2.85 1.75 -1.77
CA ASN A 164 -2.43 3.11 -1.46
C ASN A 164 -3.68 4.00 -1.36
N SER A 165 -4.02 4.41 -0.14
CA SER A 165 -5.18 5.27 0.11
C SER A 165 -5.05 6.67 -0.49
N GLY A 166 -3.84 7.22 -0.58
CA GLY A 166 -3.59 8.53 -1.17
C GLY A 166 -3.80 8.52 -2.69
N GLY A 167 -3.30 7.48 -3.36
CA GLY A 167 -3.45 7.30 -4.80
C GLY A 167 -4.75 6.61 -5.23
N LYS A 168 -5.53 6.07 -4.27
CA LYS A 168 -6.70 5.20 -4.52
C LYS A 168 -6.39 4.14 -5.58
N CYS A 169 -5.28 3.44 -5.39
CA CYS A 169 -4.80 2.45 -6.34
C CYS A 169 -4.10 1.30 -5.64
N PHE A 170 -4.03 0.17 -6.32
CA PHE A 170 -3.24 -0.97 -5.90
C PHE A 170 -1.87 -0.93 -6.55
N SER A 171 -0.83 -1.01 -5.74
CA SER A 171 0.55 -1.15 -6.20
C SER A 171 1.02 -2.58 -6.00
N GLN A 172 1.64 -3.18 -7.02
CA GLN A 172 2.24 -4.50 -6.92
C GLN A 172 3.38 -4.50 -5.89
N VAL A 173 3.39 -5.50 -5.03
CA VAL A 173 4.46 -5.75 -4.06
C VAL A 173 5.22 -6.99 -4.49
N HIS A 174 6.54 -6.85 -4.62
CA HIS A 174 7.43 -7.97 -4.94
C HIS A 174 7.77 -8.72 -3.64
N THR A 175 6.98 -9.74 -3.33
CA THR A 175 7.25 -10.68 -2.23
C THR A 175 6.91 -12.09 -2.68
N LYS A 176 7.58 -13.08 -2.08
CA LYS A 176 7.27 -14.50 -2.31
C LYS A 176 6.15 -14.99 -1.42
N HIS A 177 6.06 -14.45 -0.20
CA HIS A 177 5.13 -14.91 0.82
C HIS A 177 4.09 -13.84 1.13
N LEU A 178 2.90 -14.29 1.49
CA LEU A 178 1.83 -13.44 1.97
C LEU A 178 2.22 -12.80 3.30
N THR A 179 2.09 -11.49 3.41
CA THR A 179 2.33 -10.73 4.64
C THR A 179 1.09 -9.93 5.03
N VAL A 180 0.96 -9.57 6.30
CA VAL A 180 -0.16 -8.76 6.83
C VAL A 180 -0.29 -7.37 6.20
N THR A 181 0.73 -6.94 5.45
CA THR A 181 0.78 -5.67 4.71
C THR A 181 0.17 -5.74 3.31
N ILE A 182 -0.16 -6.94 2.83
CA ILE A 182 -0.82 -7.17 1.55
C ILE A 182 -2.33 -7.00 1.74
N ASP A 183 -2.97 -6.32 0.78
CA ASP A 183 -4.41 -6.07 0.79
C ASP A 183 -5.15 -6.81 -0.33
N ALA A 184 -4.42 -7.22 -1.37
CA ALA A 184 -4.98 -7.97 -2.48
C ALA A 184 -3.95 -8.90 -3.14
N PHE A 185 -4.44 -9.90 -3.84
CA PHE A 185 -3.62 -10.87 -4.55
C PHE A 185 -4.28 -11.34 -5.84
N THR A 186 -3.49 -12.02 -6.65
CA THR A 186 -3.94 -12.78 -7.83
C THR A 186 -3.47 -14.22 -7.66
N ILE A 187 -4.16 -15.14 -8.34
CA ILE A 187 -3.78 -16.56 -8.37
C ILE A 187 -3.35 -16.96 -9.77
N HIS A 188 -2.57 -18.04 -9.87
CA HIS A 188 -2.12 -18.55 -11.16
C HIS A 188 -3.27 -18.77 -12.15
N ASN A 189 -3.05 -18.34 -13.40
CA ASN A 189 -4.05 -18.42 -14.47
C ASN A 189 -4.57 -19.84 -14.75
N SER A 190 -3.75 -20.86 -14.49
CA SER A 190 -4.11 -22.28 -14.65
C SER A 190 -5.27 -22.71 -13.75
N LEU A 191 -5.39 -22.13 -12.55
CA LEU A 191 -6.45 -22.46 -11.59
C LEU A 191 -7.84 -22.05 -12.07
N TRP A 192 -7.90 -21.11 -13.00
CA TRP A 192 -9.15 -20.62 -13.58
C TRP A 192 -9.65 -21.44 -14.77
N GLN A 193 -8.77 -22.18 -15.44
CA GLN A 193 -9.13 -22.95 -16.62
C GLN A 193 -9.85 -24.26 -16.27
N GLY A 194 -10.05 -24.52 -14.97
CA GLY A 194 -10.56 -25.78 -14.45
C GLY A 194 -9.53 -26.89 -14.63
N LYS A 195 -9.47 -27.82 -13.68
CA LYS A 195 -8.96 -29.14 -14.05
C LYS A 195 -10.00 -29.68 -15.04
N LYS A 196 -9.67 -29.73 -16.34
CA LYS A 196 -10.26 -30.78 -17.17
C LYS A 196 -9.89 -32.07 -16.46
N VAL A 197 -10.82 -32.63 -15.70
CA VAL A 197 -10.70 -34.00 -15.24
C VAL A 197 -10.65 -34.80 -16.53
N ASN A 198 -9.45 -35.15 -16.98
CA ASN A 198 -9.28 -36.27 -17.89
C ASN A 198 -9.73 -37.49 -17.08
N LEU A 199 -11.04 -37.70 -17.04
CA LEU A 199 -11.56 -39.02 -16.75
C LEU A 199 -10.92 -39.93 -17.80
N PRO A 200 -10.29 -41.06 -17.41
CA PRO A 200 -9.85 -42.03 -18.39
C PRO A 200 -11.05 -42.36 -19.28
N ASN A 201 -10.85 -42.23 -20.59
CA ASN A 201 -11.89 -42.43 -21.58
C ASN A 201 -12.48 -43.83 -21.39
N LYS A 202 -13.79 -43.95 -21.18
CA LYS A 202 -14.51 -45.20 -20.90
C LYS A 202 -14.60 -46.07 -22.18
N ARG A 203 -13.47 -46.35 -22.83
CA ARG A 203 -13.37 -47.22 -24.02
C ARG A 203 -12.45 -48.42 -23.83
N ASP A 204 -11.71 -48.51 -22.73
CA ASP A 204 -10.89 -49.69 -22.40
C ASP A 204 -11.22 -50.21 -20.98
N MET A 205 -12.48 -50.59 -20.76
CA MET A 205 -12.82 -51.50 -19.66
C MET A 205 -13.16 -52.84 -20.29
N THR A 206 -12.12 -53.57 -20.69
CA THR A 206 -12.24 -54.98 -21.07
C THR A 206 -12.70 -55.74 -19.84
N LEU A 207 -13.97 -56.13 -19.80
CA LEU A 207 -14.47 -57.10 -18.84
C LEU A 207 -13.81 -58.44 -19.18
N VAL A 208 -12.91 -58.91 -18.33
CA VAL A 208 -12.44 -60.30 -18.39
C VAL A 208 -13.42 -61.10 -17.53
N ILE A 209 -14.24 -61.92 -18.20
CA ILE A 209 -15.02 -63.01 -17.60
C ILE A 209 -14.18 -64.28 -17.73
#